data_AF-A0A957Z902-F1
#
_entry.id   AF-A0A957Z902-F1
#
_cell.length_a   1.000
_cell.length_b   1.000
_cell.length_c   1.000
_cell.angle_alpha   90.00
_cell.angle_beta   90.00
_cell.angle_gamma   90.00
#
_symmetry.space_group_name_H-M   'P 1'
#
loop_
_entity.id
_entity.type
_entity.pdbx_description
1 polymer ?
#
loop_
_entity_poly.entity_id
_entity_poly.type
_entity_poly.pdbx_seq_one_letter_code
_entity_poly.pdbx_strand_id
1 'polypeptide(L)'
;AQGFAGCFPAEEVDRFYSGYGPVEIDSVALAYFRYERILEDIALYCDNIWSNDDDGEDLRQALIYLTGNYAEDGTIATAIAAEERQQETPPILDSAPSEPVGDLARTPAAPMSDATTAAGPPPRPALVARTEDRAGAAPASAGSALPTTDLVARMVDAELQCMADWMDAMADLPGNPLGIAIRSFGNATALLCRTIPAQLYNRVFGLTVEDRDQIRGIVDFYQVHGASPVFDLSPYSIPPYWVEPNVFPALVRHGFYHGAFQHLLYGTPTTDCPEPPPGITIRVVEPDDADAFAYAYDQVWGGSEAVRVLIGRPRFTCYLAFVGGTPAALGILHVANGVGSMANGLTVPGMRRRGCQTALLHRRIADAARAGCDLLVSQCLPGSASQKNHLRAGFQIAGSKAWWVRNPPEEGSNQ
;
A
#
# COMPACT_ATOMS: atom_id res chain seq x y z
N ALA A 1 39.30 -18.31 36.29
CA ALA A 1 39.19 -16.88 36.65
C ALA A 1 39.64 -16.04 35.46
N GLN A 2 38.70 -15.56 34.66
CA GLN A 2 38.79 -14.34 33.85
C GLN A 2 37.33 -13.94 33.65
N GLY A 3 36.91 -12.94 34.42
CA GLY A 3 35.52 -12.49 34.52
C GLY A 3 35.12 -11.70 33.30
N PHE A 4 34.00 -12.08 32.69
CA PHE A 4 33.17 -11.12 31.99
C PHE A 4 32.36 -10.40 33.05
N ALA A 5 32.70 -9.14 33.30
CA ALA A 5 31.89 -8.24 34.10
C ALA A 5 30.51 -8.17 33.43
N GLY A 6 29.49 -8.63 34.16
CA GLY A 6 28.10 -8.47 33.74
C GLY A 6 27.78 -6.98 33.69
N CYS A 7 27.52 -6.47 32.50
CA CYS A 7 26.78 -5.22 32.39
C CYS A 7 25.38 -5.49 32.94
N PHE A 8 24.96 -4.70 33.93
CA PHE A 8 23.58 -4.74 34.41
C PHE A 8 22.65 -4.27 33.28
N PRO A 9 21.37 -4.69 33.25
CA PRO A 9 20.40 -4.26 32.21
C PRO A 9 20.34 -2.74 32.00
N ALA A 10 20.61 -1.96 33.05
CA ALA A 10 20.72 -0.50 32.98
C ALA A 10 21.90 -0.02 32.10
N GLU A 11 23.06 -0.69 32.15
CA GLU A 11 24.21 -0.33 31.30
C GLU A 11 24.00 -0.72 29.83
N GLU A 12 23.22 -1.76 29.54
CA GLU A 12 22.81 -2.10 28.18
C GLU A 12 21.79 -1.10 27.62
N VAL A 13 20.84 -0.68 28.45
CA VAL A 13 19.87 0.39 28.13
C VAL A 13 20.60 1.71 27.85
N ASP A 14 21.51 2.13 28.71
CA ASP A 14 22.27 3.36 28.51
C ASP A 14 23.14 3.32 27.25
N ARG A 15 23.76 2.17 26.95
CA ARG A 15 24.52 2.00 25.70
C ARG A 15 23.62 2.03 24.48
N PHE A 16 22.45 1.40 24.54
CA PHE A 16 21.46 1.42 23.46
C PHE A 16 20.98 2.84 23.18
N TYR A 17 20.66 3.62 24.21
CA TYR A 17 20.14 4.99 24.05
C TYR A 17 21.23 6.06 23.84
N SER A 18 22.51 5.77 24.10
CA SER A 18 23.63 6.74 23.96
C SER A 18 23.79 7.35 22.56
N GLY A 19 23.33 6.66 21.51
CA GLY A 19 23.41 7.13 20.12
C GLY A 19 22.26 8.02 19.67
N TYR A 20 21.19 8.14 20.47
CA TYR A 20 19.94 8.81 20.07
C TYR A 20 19.90 10.31 20.45
N GLY A 21 20.91 10.80 21.18
CA GLY A 21 20.94 12.18 21.67
C GLY A 21 19.89 12.44 22.77
N PRO A 22 19.77 13.68 23.27
CA PRO A 22 18.68 14.05 24.17
C PRO A 22 17.34 13.91 23.43
N VAL A 23 16.48 13.00 23.89
CA VAL A 23 15.15 12.77 23.34
C VAL A 23 14.13 13.48 24.20
N GLU A 24 13.41 14.44 23.61
CA GLU A 24 12.23 15.02 24.23
C GLU A 24 11.08 14.00 24.11
N ILE A 25 10.64 13.45 25.24
CA ILE A 25 9.58 12.45 25.27
C ILE A 25 8.26 13.17 25.09
N ASP A 26 7.60 12.94 23.95
CA ASP A 26 6.22 13.36 23.73
C ASP A 26 5.29 12.51 24.61
N SER A 27 4.82 13.12 25.69
CA SER A 27 3.93 12.46 26.66
C SER A 27 2.58 12.11 26.06
N VAL A 28 2.09 12.88 25.08
CA VAL A 28 0.83 12.62 24.39
C VAL A 28 0.98 11.41 23.48
N ALA A 29 2.07 11.34 22.71
CA ALA A 29 2.38 10.17 21.89
C ALA A 29 2.58 8.92 22.76
N LEU A 30 3.29 9.05 23.90
CA LEU A 30 3.54 7.93 24.80
C LEU A 30 2.24 7.42 25.45
N ALA A 31 1.32 8.31 25.83
CA ALA A 31 0.00 7.95 26.33
C ALA A 31 -0.82 7.24 25.23
N TYR A 32 -0.84 7.78 24.01
CA TYR A 32 -1.51 7.18 22.86
C TYR A 32 -1.05 5.73 22.62
N PHE A 33 0.27 5.49 22.49
CA PHE A 33 0.80 4.15 22.23
C PHE A 33 0.58 3.19 23.42
N ARG A 34 0.51 3.71 24.65
CA ARG A 34 0.16 2.90 25.83
C ARG A 34 -1.28 2.42 25.76
N TYR A 35 -2.23 3.30 25.43
CA TYR A 35 -3.64 2.91 25.29
C TYR A 35 -3.89 2.02 24.07
N GLU A 36 -3.23 2.30 22.94
CA GLU A 36 -3.27 1.44 21.75
C GLU A 36 -2.86 0.01 22.11
N ARG A 37 -1.73 -0.16 22.81
CA ARG A 37 -1.25 -1.49 23.21
C ARG A 37 -2.20 -2.21 24.15
N ILE A 38 -2.82 -1.50 25.10
CA ILE A 38 -3.81 -2.07 26.03
C ILE A 38 -5.04 -2.58 25.26
N LEU A 39 -5.52 -1.81 24.27
CA LEU A 39 -6.68 -2.19 23.46
C LEU A 39 -6.37 -3.41 22.57
N GLU A 40 -5.17 -3.47 21.99
CA GLU A 40 -4.72 -4.64 21.22
C GLU A 40 -4.69 -5.91 22.07
N ASP A 41 -4.13 -5.84 23.28
CA ASP A 41 -4.03 -6.99 24.17
C ASP A 41 -5.42 -7.47 24.63
N ILE A 42 -6.34 -6.54 24.93
CA ILE A 42 -7.75 -6.87 25.21
C ILE A 42 -8.38 -7.59 24.03
N ALA A 43 -8.21 -7.08 22.80
CA ALA A 43 -8.76 -7.70 21.60
C ALA A 43 -8.22 -9.11 21.38
N LEU A 44 -6.92 -9.34 21.64
CA LEU A 44 -6.28 -10.64 21.54
C LEU A 44 -6.82 -11.63 22.59
N TYR A 45 -7.03 -11.20 23.84
CA TYR A 45 -7.63 -12.05 24.86
C TYR A 45 -9.08 -12.39 24.53
N CYS A 46 -9.85 -11.42 24.01
CA CYS A 46 -11.20 -11.67 23.53
C CYS A 46 -11.21 -12.72 22.42
N ASP A 47 -10.37 -12.57 21.40
CA ASP A 47 -10.30 -13.54 20.30
C ASP A 47 -9.93 -14.95 20.80
N ASN A 48 -8.94 -15.06 21.70
CA ASN A 48 -8.59 -16.32 22.33
C ASN A 48 -9.73 -16.95 23.16
N ILE A 49 -10.67 -16.15 23.68
CA ILE A 49 -11.81 -16.64 24.47
C ILE A 49 -12.96 -17.09 23.58
N TRP A 50 -13.23 -16.36 22.49
CA TRP A 50 -14.42 -16.55 21.67
C TRP A 50 -14.19 -17.34 20.38
N SER A 51 -12.94 -17.48 19.94
CA SER A 51 -12.59 -18.09 18.65
C SER A 51 -11.82 -19.40 18.75
N ASN A 52 -11.37 -19.82 19.95
CA ASN A 52 -10.67 -21.10 20.15
C ASN A 52 -11.63 -22.22 20.60
N ASP A 53 -11.51 -23.38 19.96
CA ASP A 53 -12.25 -24.62 20.30
C ASP A 53 -11.51 -25.51 21.32
N ASP A 54 -10.44 -25.01 21.97
CA ASP A 54 -9.55 -25.80 22.84
C ASP A 54 -9.97 -25.76 24.34
N ASP A 55 -9.88 -26.91 25.00
CA ASP A 55 -10.49 -27.15 26.30
C ASP A 55 -9.61 -26.66 27.48
N GLY A 56 -9.91 -25.46 27.97
CA GLY A 56 -10.01 -25.18 29.41
C GLY A 56 -8.90 -24.36 30.08
N GLU A 57 -7.62 -24.57 29.78
CA GLU A 57 -6.53 -23.88 30.50
C GLU A 57 -6.17 -22.52 29.86
N ASP A 58 -5.97 -22.50 28.54
CA ASP A 58 -5.69 -21.26 27.80
C ASP A 58 -6.86 -20.29 27.85
N LEU A 59 -8.10 -20.82 27.87
CA LEU A 59 -9.32 -20.04 28.05
C LEU A 59 -9.38 -19.36 29.42
N ARG A 60 -9.07 -20.10 30.50
CA ARG A 60 -9.02 -19.54 31.86
C ARG A 60 -7.93 -18.49 31.97
N GLN A 61 -6.77 -18.74 31.37
CA GLN A 61 -5.65 -17.82 31.41
C GLN A 61 -5.95 -16.53 30.63
N ALA A 62 -6.58 -16.63 29.46
CA ALA A 62 -7.04 -15.47 28.69
C ALA A 62 -8.12 -14.67 29.45
N LEU A 63 -9.04 -15.34 30.15
CA LEU A 63 -10.04 -14.67 30.99
C LEU A 63 -9.41 -13.95 32.19
N ILE A 64 -8.39 -14.55 32.82
CA ILE A 64 -7.62 -13.91 33.88
C ILE A 64 -6.90 -12.66 33.35
N TYR A 65 -6.28 -12.74 32.17
CA TYR A 65 -5.62 -11.57 31.57
C TYR A 65 -6.63 -10.48 31.18
N LEU A 66 -7.75 -10.84 30.57
CA LEU A 66 -8.81 -9.89 30.22
C LEU A 66 -9.35 -9.17 31.45
N THR A 67 -9.72 -9.92 32.49
CA THR A 67 -10.29 -9.34 33.72
C THR A 67 -9.27 -8.54 34.52
N GLY A 68 -8.00 -8.97 34.53
CA GLY A 68 -6.90 -8.26 35.19
C GLY A 68 -6.62 -6.86 34.62
N ASN A 69 -6.95 -6.60 33.35
CA ASN A 69 -6.82 -5.25 32.78
C ASN A 69 -7.73 -4.21 33.46
N TYR A 70 -8.88 -4.65 34.01
CA TYR A 70 -9.91 -3.80 34.62
C TYR A 70 -9.87 -3.79 36.15
N ALA A 71 -8.91 -4.48 36.77
CA ALA A 71 -8.72 -4.44 38.22
C ALA A 71 -8.32 -3.02 38.69
N GLU A 72 -8.48 -2.73 39.98
CA GLU A 72 -8.13 -1.42 40.57
C GLU A 72 -6.65 -1.06 40.38
N ASP A 73 -5.77 -2.05 40.29
CA ASP A 73 -4.34 -1.95 39.97
C ASP A 73 -3.98 -2.52 38.59
N GLY A 74 -5.00 -2.74 37.75
CA GLY A 74 -4.87 -3.30 36.41
C GLY A 74 -4.17 -2.35 35.42
N THR A 75 -3.91 -2.87 34.23
CA THR A 75 -3.18 -2.14 33.17
C THR A 75 -3.83 -0.80 32.81
N ILE A 76 -5.17 -0.75 32.80
CA ILE A 76 -5.92 0.48 32.50
C ILE A 76 -5.75 1.51 33.63
N ALA A 77 -5.94 1.10 34.88
CA ALA A 77 -5.79 1.99 36.04
C ALA A 77 -4.34 2.52 36.15
N THR A 78 -3.36 1.66 35.89
CA THR A 78 -1.94 2.04 35.88
C THR A 78 -1.62 3.04 34.76
N ALA A 79 -2.22 2.87 33.57
CA ALA A 79 -2.04 3.79 32.45
C ALA A 79 -2.62 5.18 32.74
N ILE A 80 -3.84 5.23 33.30
CA ILE A 80 -4.51 6.48 33.72
C ILE A 80 -3.70 7.18 34.81
N ALA A 81 -3.31 6.47 35.87
CA ALA A 81 -2.52 7.07 36.96
C ALA A 81 -1.14 7.57 36.49
N ALA A 82 -0.56 6.96 35.45
CA ALA A 82 0.69 7.43 34.85
C ALA A 82 0.50 8.70 34.01
N GLU A 83 -0.67 8.91 33.42
CA GLU A 83 -1.04 10.14 32.71
C GLU A 83 -1.34 11.29 33.69
N GLU A 84 -2.08 11.02 34.75
CA GLU A 84 -2.37 11.99 35.82
C GLU A 84 -1.08 12.50 36.50
N ARG A 85 -0.14 11.59 36.82
CA ARG A 85 1.18 11.96 37.37
C ARG A 85 2.02 12.83 36.41
N GLN A 86 1.83 12.69 35.10
CA GLN A 86 2.54 13.51 34.12
C GLN A 86 1.93 14.92 33.99
N GLN A 87 0.62 15.07 34.24
CA GLN A 87 -0.08 16.36 34.23
C GLN A 87 0.17 17.21 35.50
N GLU A 88 0.58 16.60 36.61
CA GLU A 88 0.91 17.30 37.87
C GLU A 88 2.33 17.91 37.91
N THR A 89 3.14 17.72 36.88
CA THR A 89 4.48 18.34 36.81
C THR A 89 4.34 19.79 36.35
N PRO A 90 4.66 20.81 37.18
CA PRO A 90 4.44 22.20 36.80
C PRO A 90 5.36 22.58 35.62
N PRO A 91 4.92 23.48 34.73
CA PRO A 91 5.76 23.93 33.61
C PRO A 91 7.00 24.60 34.19
N ILE A 92 8.17 24.18 33.72
CA ILE A 92 9.45 24.78 34.07
C ILE A 92 9.40 26.25 33.65
N LEU A 93 9.34 27.14 34.63
CA LEU A 93 9.51 28.58 34.44
C LEU A 93 10.97 28.84 34.02
N ASP A 94 11.09 29.47 32.86
CA ASP A 94 12.33 29.92 32.24
C ASP A 94 13.15 30.77 33.24
N SER A 95 14.31 30.28 33.67
CA SER A 95 15.31 31.09 34.35
C SER A 95 16.73 30.63 34.04
N ALA A 96 17.55 31.64 33.75
CA ALA A 96 18.89 31.66 33.18
C ALA A 96 19.98 30.94 34.02
N PRO A 97 21.23 30.83 33.51
CA PRO A 97 22.16 29.75 33.84
C PRO A 97 22.94 29.97 35.13
N SER A 98 23.27 28.88 35.83
CA SER A 98 24.27 28.87 36.89
C SER A 98 25.12 27.60 36.88
N GLU A 99 26.43 27.83 37.03
CA GLU A 99 27.61 26.96 36.96
C GLU A 99 27.69 25.78 37.97
N PRO A 100 28.70 24.88 37.85
CA PRO A 100 28.64 23.50 38.35
C PRO A 100 29.28 23.30 39.73
N VAL A 101 28.69 22.40 40.52
CA VAL A 101 29.26 21.79 41.74
C VAL A 101 28.51 20.44 41.91
N GLY A 102 29.05 19.28 42.27
CA GLY A 102 30.32 18.85 42.82
C GLY A 102 30.04 17.48 43.47
N ASP A 103 30.95 16.54 43.25
CA ASP A 103 31.00 15.14 43.69
C ASP A 103 30.59 14.92 45.17
N LEU A 104 29.77 13.89 45.47
CA LEU A 104 29.65 13.29 46.81
C LEU A 104 29.09 11.84 46.75
N ALA A 105 30.03 10.91 46.65
CA ALA A 105 30.21 9.71 47.50
C ALA A 105 29.01 8.79 47.89
N ARG A 106 29.23 7.51 47.53
CA ARG A 106 28.62 6.24 47.96
C ARG A 106 28.49 6.07 49.49
N THR A 107 27.46 5.34 49.91
CA THR A 107 27.62 4.21 50.86
C THR A 107 26.47 3.18 50.73
N PRO A 108 26.72 1.86 50.94
CA PRO A 108 25.82 0.75 50.60
C PRO A 108 25.19 0.06 51.83
N ALA A 109 24.18 -0.78 51.62
CA ALA A 109 23.83 -1.84 52.57
C ALA A 109 23.20 -3.09 51.88
N ALA A 110 23.67 -4.24 52.35
CA ALA A 110 23.54 -5.63 51.88
C ALA A 110 22.30 -6.36 52.51
N PRO A 111 22.21 -7.72 52.54
CA PRO A 111 22.06 -8.70 51.44
C PRO A 111 20.98 -9.81 51.70
N MET A 112 20.88 -10.76 50.75
CA MET A 112 20.34 -12.15 50.83
C MET A 112 18.81 -12.34 50.86
N SER A 113 18.18 -13.34 50.22
CA SER A 113 18.59 -14.74 49.96
C SER A 113 17.76 -15.44 48.86
N ASP A 114 18.45 -16.26 48.06
CA ASP A 114 18.20 -17.59 47.46
C ASP A 114 16.86 -18.08 46.85
N ALA A 115 17.07 -18.88 45.79
CA ALA A 115 16.28 -20.00 45.22
C ALA A 115 15.21 -19.64 44.15
N THR A 116 15.10 -20.26 42.96
CA THR A 116 15.76 -21.40 42.30
C THR A 116 15.45 -21.34 40.79
N THR A 117 16.40 -21.81 39.98
CA THR A 117 16.46 -22.00 38.51
C THR A 117 15.27 -22.71 37.83
N ALA A 118 14.90 -22.22 36.63
CA ALA A 118 14.41 -23.04 35.51
C ALA A 118 14.88 -22.42 34.16
N ALA A 119 15.27 -23.29 33.23
CA ALA A 119 16.08 -22.99 32.05
C ALA A 119 15.33 -22.27 30.90
N GLY A 120 15.98 -21.27 30.30
CA GLY A 120 15.54 -20.60 29.06
C GLY A 120 16.10 -21.25 27.78
N PRO A 121 15.48 -21.00 26.61
CA PRO A 121 15.80 -21.66 25.33
C PRO A 121 17.10 -21.11 24.68
N PRO A 122 17.70 -21.85 23.71
CA PRO A 122 19.04 -21.55 23.21
C PRO A 122 19.09 -20.31 22.28
N PRO A 123 20.27 -19.66 22.14
CA PRO A 123 20.39 -18.42 21.38
C PRO A 123 20.42 -18.64 19.86
N ARG A 124 19.90 -17.65 19.10
CA ARG A 124 19.97 -17.58 17.63
C ARG A 124 21.32 -16.99 17.16
N PRO A 125 21.81 -17.33 15.96
CA PRO A 125 23.15 -16.97 15.51
C PRO A 125 23.25 -15.50 15.06
N ALA A 126 24.41 -14.88 15.34
CA ALA A 126 24.73 -13.50 15.03
C ALA A 126 24.97 -13.26 13.52
N LEU A 127 24.36 -12.22 12.97
CA LEU A 127 24.57 -11.75 11.60
C LEU A 127 25.83 -10.87 11.57
N VAL A 128 26.86 -11.33 10.87
CA VAL A 128 28.13 -10.60 10.67
C VAL A 128 27.91 -9.48 9.66
N ALA A 129 27.95 -8.23 10.11
CA ALA A 129 27.97 -7.07 9.22
C ALA A 129 29.36 -6.95 8.56
N ARG A 130 29.39 -7.04 7.22
CA ARG A 130 30.56 -6.64 6.41
C ARG A 130 30.44 -5.15 6.12
N THR A 131 31.43 -4.39 6.56
CA THR A 131 31.67 -3.01 6.14
C THR A 131 32.34 -3.02 4.76
N GLU A 132 31.71 -2.38 3.77
CA GLU A 132 32.40 -1.97 2.55
C GLU A 132 32.32 -0.45 2.41
N ASP A 133 33.50 0.17 2.50
CA ASP A 133 33.79 1.55 2.13
C ASP A 133 33.50 1.78 0.64
N ARG A 134 32.60 2.72 0.33
CA ARG A 134 32.63 3.45 -0.95
C ARG A 134 32.19 4.90 -0.76
N ALA A 135 33.20 5.77 -0.66
CA ALA A 135 33.07 7.18 -0.93
C ALA A 135 32.78 7.41 -2.42
N GLY A 136 31.57 7.90 -2.71
CA GLY A 136 31.16 8.41 -4.01
C GLY A 136 29.92 9.27 -3.77
N ALA A 137 30.06 10.58 -3.94
CA ALA A 137 29.01 11.56 -3.65
C ALA A 137 27.72 11.23 -4.42
N ALA A 138 26.67 10.84 -3.69
CA ALA A 138 25.32 10.74 -4.22
C ALA A 138 24.75 12.15 -4.45
N PRO A 139 23.98 12.38 -5.53
CA PRO A 139 23.27 13.64 -5.70
C PRO A 139 22.26 13.80 -4.56
N ALA A 140 22.10 15.02 -4.08
CA ALA A 140 21.20 15.38 -2.98
C ALA A 140 19.81 14.74 -3.20
N SER A 141 19.44 13.84 -2.28
CA SER A 141 18.11 13.26 -2.24
C SER A 141 17.09 14.39 -2.08
N ALA A 142 16.26 14.60 -3.10
CA ALA A 142 14.99 15.28 -2.91
C ALA A 142 14.27 14.56 -1.76
N GLY A 143 14.11 15.23 -0.63
CA GLY A 143 13.45 14.68 0.54
C GLY A 143 12.09 14.12 0.12
N SER A 144 11.81 12.89 0.51
CA SER A 144 10.54 12.20 0.30
C SER A 144 9.43 12.94 1.06
N ALA A 145 8.95 14.05 0.51
CA ALA A 145 7.73 14.66 0.96
C ALA A 145 6.58 13.69 0.65
N LEU A 146 5.72 13.44 1.63
CA LEU A 146 4.46 12.74 1.40
C LEU A 146 3.66 13.47 0.31
N PRO A 147 2.96 12.74 -0.58
CA PRO A 147 2.17 13.38 -1.62
C PRO A 147 1.07 14.25 -1.00
N THR A 148 0.81 15.40 -1.62
CA THR A 148 -0.31 16.27 -1.24
C THR A 148 -1.64 15.63 -1.64
N THR A 149 -2.73 16.01 -0.98
CA THR A 149 -4.08 15.56 -1.36
C THR A 149 -4.41 15.91 -2.81
N ASP A 150 -4.00 17.09 -3.29
CA ASP A 150 -4.20 17.52 -4.68
C ASP A 150 -3.46 16.62 -5.68
N LEU A 151 -2.23 16.21 -5.34
CA LEU A 151 -1.47 15.28 -6.18
C LEU A 151 -2.19 13.94 -6.26
N VAL A 152 -2.66 13.40 -5.14
CA VAL A 152 -3.37 12.12 -5.13
C VAL A 152 -4.71 12.21 -5.87
N ALA A 153 -5.44 13.31 -5.74
CA ALA A 153 -6.65 13.56 -6.51
C ALA A 153 -6.36 13.52 -8.02
N ARG A 154 -5.33 14.24 -8.49
CA ARG A 154 -4.88 14.17 -9.90
C ARG A 154 -4.54 12.76 -10.36
N MET A 155 -3.95 11.94 -9.48
CA MET A 155 -3.61 10.55 -9.80
C MET A 155 -4.86 9.67 -9.96
N VAL A 156 -5.82 9.79 -9.04
CA VAL A 156 -7.08 9.04 -9.08
C VAL A 156 -7.91 9.46 -10.30
N ASP A 157 -7.97 10.75 -10.60
CA ASP A 157 -8.66 11.28 -11.78
C ASP A 157 -8.03 10.78 -13.08
N ALA A 158 -6.69 10.78 -13.16
CA ALA A 158 -5.99 10.27 -14.33
C ALA A 158 -6.22 8.77 -14.57
N GLU A 159 -6.35 7.99 -13.49
CA GLU A 159 -6.68 6.57 -13.59
C GLU A 159 -8.12 6.36 -14.08
N LEU A 160 -9.09 7.07 -13.50
CA LEU A 160 -10.48 7.04 -13.98
C LEU A 160 -10.55 7.46 -15.45
N GLN A 161 -9.90 8.55 -15.85
CA GLN A 161 -9.90 9.01 -17.23
C GLN A 161 -9.29 7.98 -18.19
N CYS A 162 -8.16 7.37 -17.82
CA CYS A 162 -7.54 6.31 -18.62
C CYS A 162 -8.49 5.12 -18.79
N MET A 163 -9.17 4.70 -17.72
CA MET A 163 -10.13 3.60 -17.77
C MET A 163 -11.39 3.98 -18.55
N ALA A 164 -11.95 5.17 -18.37
CA ALA A 164 -13.12 5.64 -19.10
C ALA A 164 -12.84 5.74 -20.61
N ASP A 165 -11.73 6.38 -21.02
CA ASP A 165 -11.34 6.49 -22.43
C ASP A 165 -11.14 5.11 -23.07
N TRP A 166 -10.66 4.12 -22.30
CA TRP A 166 -10.51 2.75 -22.76
C TRP A 166 -11.87 2.05 -22.87
N MET A 167 -12.73 2.18 -21.87
CA MET A 167 -14.09 1.64 -21.92
C MET A 167 -14.88 2.22 -23.10
N ASP A 168 -14.75 3.52 -23.39
CA ASP A 168 -15.33 4.15 -24.58
C ASP A 168 -14.78 3.56 -25.88
N ALA A 169 -13.47 3.32 -25.97
CA ALA A 169 -12.87 2.66 -27.14
C ALA A 169 -13.43 1.24 -27.37
N MET A 170 -13.75 0.52 -26.29
CA MET A 170 -14.42 -0.78 -26.36
C MET A 170 -15.91 -0.65 -26.72
N ALA A 171 -16.60 0.39 -26.23
CA ALA A 171 -18.01 0.65 -26.51
C ALA A 171 -18.25 1.05 -27.98
N ASP A 172 -17.28 1.73 -28.60
CA ASP A 172 -17.29 2.18 -30.01
C ASP A 172 -17.26 1.00 -31.01
N LEU A 173 -16.93 -0.22 -30.56
CA LEU A 173 -17.01 -1.39 -31.42
C LEU A 173 -18.46 -1.60 -31.93
N PRO A 174 -18.66 -1.96 -33.21
CA PRO A 174 -19.99 -2.12 -33.78
C PRO A 174 -20.88 -3.08 -32.98
N GLY A 175 -22.01 -2.55 -32.49
CA GLY A 175 -22.98 -3.30 -31.70
C GLY A 175 -22.63 -3.43 -30.20
N ASN A 176 -21.58 -2.75 -29.71
CA ASN A 176 -21.10 -2.84 -28.33
C ASN A 176 -21.01 -4.30 -27.84
N PRO A 177 -20.17 -5.13 -28.50
CA PRO A 177 -20.14 -6.57 -28.28
C PRO A 177 -19.69 -6.95 -26.88
N LEU A 178 -18.96 -6.06 -26.19
CA LEU A 178 -18.50 -6.27 -24.81
C LEU A 178 -19.52 -5.83 -23.76
N GLY A 179 -20.65 -5.26 -24.20
CA GLY A 179 -21.72 -4.79 -23.32
C GLY A 179 -21.25 -3.68 -22.38
N ILE A 180 -20.38 -2.79 -22.86
CA ILE A 180 -19.81 -1.70 -22.08
C ILE A 180 -20.92 -0.74 -21.65
N ALA A 181 -20.89 -0.34 -20.38
CA ALA A 181 -21.69 0.75 -19.88
C ALA A 181 -20.89 1.56 -18.85
N ILE A 182 -21.05 2.88 -18.90
CA ILE A 182 -20.45 3.82 -17.96
C ILE A 182 -21.59 4.63 -17.35
N ARG A 183 -21.62 4.75 -16.02
CA ARG A 183 -22.69 5.48 -15.32
C ARG A 183 -22.16 6.21 -14.09
N SER A 184 -22.55 7.47 -13.94
CA SER A 184 -22.24 8.28 -12.76
C SER A 184 -23.33 8.19 -11.69
N PHE A 185 -22.91 8.26 -10.44
CA PHE A 185 -23.73 8.24 -9.22
C PHE A 185 -23.15 9.24 -8.23
N GLY A 186 -23.53 10.51 -8.34
CA GLY A 186 -22.84 11.58 -7.60
C GLY A 186 -21.40 11.71 -8.09
N ASN A 187 -20.41 11.61 -7.18
CA ASN A 187 -18.99 11.63 -7.55
C ASN A 187 -18.50 10.26 -8.06
N ALA A 188 -19.20 9.18 -7.71
CA ALA A 188 -18.84 7.84 -8.14
C ALA A 188 -19.11 7.61 -9.63
N THR A 189 -18.17 6.94 -10.30
CA THR A 189 -18.34 6.47 -11.69
C THR A 189 -18.19 4.96 -11.76
N ALA A 190 -19.25 4.28 -12.19
CA ALA A 190 -19.31 2.84 -12.38
C ALA A 190 -18.97 2.48 -13.84
N LEU A 191 -17.92 1.67 -14.01
CA LEU A 191 -17.51 1.10 -15.29
C LEU A 191 -17.94 -0.37 -15.35
N LEU A 192 -18.63 -0.77 -16.41
CA LEU A 192 -19.15 -2.12 -16.61
C LEU A 192 -18.66 -2.68 -17.94
N CYS A 193 -18.06 -3.87 -17.91
CA CYS A 193 -17.87 -4.76 -19.05
C CYS A 193 -18.59 -6.08 -18.77
N ARG A 194 -19.53 -6.46 -19.65
CA ARG A 194 -20.41 -7.61 -19.41
C ARG A 194 -19.76 -8.94 -19.78
N THR A 195 -18.98 -8.96 -20.85
CA THR A 195 -18.47 -10.22 -21.44
C THR A 195 -17.13 -10.64 -20.88
N ILE A 196 -16.31 -9.69 -20.40
CA ILE A 196 -15.01 -9.98 -19.80
C ILE A 196 -15.14 -9.86 -18.29
N PRO A 197 -15.16 -10.98 -17.53
CA PRO A 197 -15.35 -10.99 -16.08
C PRO A 197 -14.07 -10.59 -15.32
N ALA A 198 -13.39 -9.54 -15.78
CA ALA A 198 -12.18 -9.03 -15.13
C ALA A 198 -12.55 -7.88 -14.19
N GLN A 199 -12.10 -7.98 -12.94
CA GLN A 199 -12.21 -6.94 -11.91
C GLN A 199 -11.61 -5.59 -12.37
N LEU A 200 -10.69 -5.63 -13.33
CA LEU A 200 -10.12 -4.43 -13.96
C LEU A 200 -11.20 -3.54 -14.60
N TYR A 201 -12.18 -4.14 -15.29
CA TYR A 201 -13.19 -3.39 -16.06
C TYR A 201 -14.47 -3.13 -15.27
N ASN A 202 -14.85 -4.05 -14.37
CA ASN A 202 -16.02 -3.90 -13.51
C ASN A 202 -15.63 -3.19 -12.21
N ARG A 203 -15.44 -1.87 -12.29
CA ARG A 203 -14.85 -1.08 -11.21
C ARG A 203 -15.58 0.24 -11.00
N VAL A 204 -15.70 0.65 -9.75
CA VAL A 204 -16.32 1.92 -9.32
C VAL A 204 -15.22 2.82 -8.77
N PHE A 205 -15.05 3.98 -9.40
CA PHE A 205 -14.07 5.00 -9.01
C PHE A 205 -14.76 6.20 -8.37
N GLY A 206 -14.02 6.96 -7.57
CA GLY A 206 -14.46 8.28 -7.10
C GLY A 206 -15.58 8.27 -6.04
N LEU A 207 -15.92 7.11 -5.47
CA LEU A 207 -16.91 7.02 -4.40
C LEU A 207 -16.43 7.82 -3.17
N THR A 208 -17.25 8.79 -2.75
CA THR A 208 -17.02 9.58 -1.53
C THR A 208 -18.13 9.36 -0.50
N VAL A 209 -17.99 9.96 0.69
CA VAL A 209 -18.99 9.86 1.76
C VAL A 209 -20.34 10.49 1.39
N GLU A 210 -20.34 11.46 0.46
CA GLU A 210 -21.52 12.08 -0.11
C GLU A 210 -22.34 11.08 -0.94
N ASP A 211 -21.69 10.07 -1.52
CA ASP A 211 -22.31 9.07 -2.39
C ASP A 211 -22.79 7.82 -1.63
N ARG A 212 -22.68 7.78 -0.31
CA ARG A 212 -23.00 6.58 0.50
C ARG A 212 -24.40 6.03 0.24
N ASP A 213 -25.38 6.91 0.00
CA ASP A 213 -26.77 6.53 -0.26
C ASP A 213 -26.97 6.00 -1.70
N GLN A 214 -25.98 6.18 -2.59
CA GLN A 214 -25.97 5.67 -3.97
C GLN A 214 -25.44 4.24 -4.07
N ILE A 215 -24.78 3.70 -3.03
CA ILE A 215 -24.15 2.37 -3.07
C ILE A 215 -25.14 1.28 -3.51
N ARG A 216 -26.39 1.34 -3.02
CA ARG A 216 -27.44 0.42 -3.48
C ARG A 216 -27.70 0.55 -4.98
N GLY A 217 -27.87 1.77 -5.49
CA GLY A 217 -28.13 2.03 -6.90
C GLY A 217 -26.98 1.58 -7.81
N ILE A 218 -25.74 1.71 -7.33
CA ILE A 218 -24.55 1.19 -8.00
C ILE A 218 -24.63 -0.34 -8.06
N VAL A 219 -24.89 -1.01 -6.93
CA VAL A 219 -25.01 -2.47 -6.87
C VAL A 219 -26.11 -2.98 -7.80
N ASP A 220 -27.29 -2.36 -7.78
CA ASP A 220 -28.43 -2.71 -8.63
C ASP A 220 -28.06 -2.58 -10.12
N PHE A 221 -27.28 -1.55 -10.49
CA PHE A 221 -26.79 -1.37 -11.87
C PHE A 221 -25.95 -2.56 -12.35
N TYR A 222 -25.00 -3.04 -11.56
CA TYR A 222 -24.21 -4.23 -11.93
C TYR A 222 -25.04 -5.51 -11.92
N GLN A 223 -25.94 -5.67 -10.95
CA GLN A 223 -26.78 -6.86 -10.82
C GLN A 223 -27.72 -7.07 -12.02
N VAL A 224 -28.32 -6.00 -12.55
CA VAL A 224 -29.15 -6.06 -13.77
C VAL A 224 -28.35 -6.57 -14.98
N HIS A 225 -27.03 -6.42 -14.96
CA HIS A 225 -26.12 -6.92 -15.99
C HIS A 225 -25.44 -8.26 -15.64
N GLY A 226 -25.83 -8.90 -14.53
CA GLY A 226 -25.23 -10.16 -14.09
C GLY A 226 -23.77 -10.03 -13.65
N ALA A 227 -23.35 -8.83 -13.24
CA ALA A 227 -21.98 -8.52 -12.84
C ALA A 227 -21.92 -8.09 -11.36
N SER A 228 -20.71 -7.97 -10.83
CA SER A 228 -20.45 -7.35 -9.53
C SER A 228 -19.31 -6.35 -9.67
N PRO A 229 -19.39 -5.16 -9.03
CA PRO A 229 -18.31 -4.20 -9.03
C PRO A 229 -17.17 -4.62 -8.11
N VAL A 230 -15.99 -4.05 -8.38
CA VAL A 230 -14.99 -3.72 -7.37
C VAL A 230 -15.13 -2.23 -7.03
N PHE A 231 -15.32 -1.91 -5.76
CA PHE A 231 -15.22 -0.52 -5.31
C PHE A 231 -13.76 -0.16 -5.07
N ASP A 232 -13.24 0.80 -5.82
CA ASP A 232 -11.86 1.25 -5.73
C ASP A 232 -11.74 2.50 -4.86
N LEU A 233 -11.37 2.27 -3.61
CA LEU A 233 -11.45 3.28 -2.57
C LEU A 233 -10.10 3.95 -2.37
N SER A 234 -10.08 5.27 -2.52
CA SER A 234 -8.94 6.11 -2.18
C SER A 234 -8.93 6.41 -0.68
N PRO A 235 -7.81 6.21 0.04
CA PRO A 235 -7.73 6.55 1.46
C PRO A 235 -7.79 8.07 1.71
N TYR A 236 -7.65 8.89 0.67
CA TYR A 236 -7.77 10.35 0.76
C TYR A 236 -9.21 10.85 0.56
N SER A 237 -10.11 9.99 0.10
CA SER A 237 -11.51 10.32 -0.20
C SER A 237 -12.50 9.74 0.81
N ILE A 238 -12.02 8.84 1.67
CA ILE A 238 -12.85 8.13 2.64
C ILE A 238 -12.18 8.25 4.00
N PRO A 239 -12.86 8.84 5.00
CA PRO A 239 -12.29 8.98 6.32
C PRO A 239 -12.20 7.62 7.03
N PRO A 240 -11.40 7.51 8.11
CA PRO A 240 -11.32 6.30 8.91
C PRO A 240 -12.70 5.83 9.39
N TYR A 241 -12.84 4.52 9.66
CA TYR A 241 -14.16 3.92 9.92
C TYR A 241 -14.88 4.51 11.16
N TRP A 242 -14.15 5.08 12.13
CA TRP A 242 -14.70 5.71 13.33
C TRP A 242 -15.23 7.14 13.09
N VAL A 243 -15.05 7.68 11.88
CA VAL A 243 -15.55 9.00 11.49
C VAL A 243 -16.80 8.83 10.63
N GLU A 244 -17.90 9.42 11.09
CA GLU A 244 -19.17 9.49 10.36
C GLU A 244 -19.33 10.86 9.66
N PRO A 245 -20.01 10.93 8.50
CA PRO A 245 -20.59 9.81 7.76
C PRO A 245 -19.54 8.94 7.06
N ASN A 246 -19.80 7.63 6.93
CA ASN A 246 -18.89 6.70 6.25
C ASN A 246 -19.58 5.80 5.19
N VAL A 247 -18.80 5.25 4.26
CA VAL A 247 -19.26 4.30 3.22
C VAL A 247 -19.12 2.83 3.64
N PHE A 248 -18.20 2.50 4.56
CA PHE A 248 -17.93 1.10 4.92
C PHE A 248 -19.17 0.35 5.43
N PRO A 249 -20.02 0.91 6.31
CA PRO A 249 -21.22 0.20 6.78
C PRO A 249 -22.19 -0.16 5.64
N ALA A 250 -22.31 0.72 4.64
CA ALA A 250 -23.16 0.48 3.48
C ALA A 250 -22.55 -0.58 2.55
N LEU A 251 -21.23 -0.55 2.30
CA LEU A 251 -20.53 -1.58 1.54
C LEU A 251 -20.69 -2.97 2.19
N VAL A 252 -20.48 -3.08 3.51
CA VAL A 252 -20.66 -4.34 4.26
C VAL A 252 -22.09 -4.84 4.18
N ARG A 253 -23.09 -3.97 4.37
CA ARG A 253 -24.51 -4.33 4.26
C ARG A 253 -24.87 -4.91 2.89
N HIS A 254 -24.18 -4.49 1.83
CA HIS A 254 -24.37 -5.00 0.47
C HIS A 254 -23.47 -6.20 0.12
N GLY A 255 -22.72 -6.73 1.09
CA GLY A 255 -21.90 -7.93 0.97
C GLY A 255 -20.49 -7.69 0.42
N PHE A 256 -19.98 -6.46 0.55
CA PHE A 256 -18.62 -6.12 0.14
C PHE A 256 -17.68 -6.06 1.35
N TYR A 257 -16.45 -6.53 1.14
CA TYR A 257 -15.36 -6.44 2.10
C TYR A 257 -14.08 -6.05 1.39
N HIS A 258 -13.07 -5.65 2.15
CA HIS A 258 -11.76 -5.35 1.62
C HIS A 258 -11.06 -6.62 1.10
N GLY A 259 -10.87 -6.71 -0.22
CA GLY A 259 -10.27 -7.88 -0.87
C GLY A 259 -8.81 -7.73 -1.30
N ALA A 260 -8.34 -6.50 -1.58
CA ALA A 260 -6.97 -6.27 -2.00
C ALA A 260 -6.51 -4.82 -1.83
N PHE A 261 -5.20 -4.63 -1.71
CA PHE A 261 -4.57 -3.32 -1.82
C PHE A 261 -3.98 -3.08 -3.21
N GLN A 262 -4.03 -1.84 -3.68
CA GLN A 262 -3.28 -1.36 -4.85
C GLN A 262 -2.41 -0.17 -4.46
N HIS A 263 -1.11 -0.21 -4.78
CA HIS A 263 -0.27 0.97 -4.62
C HIS A 263 -0.47 1.93 -5.77
N LEU A 264 -0.67 3.20 -5.41
CA LEU A 264 -0.57 4.34 -6.30
C LEU A 264 0.88 4.76 -6.43
N LEU A 265 1.36 4.85 -7.67
CA LEU A 265 2.73 5.25 -7.99
C LEU A 265 2.71 6.52 -8.82
N TYR A 266 3.61 7.44 -8.52
CA TYR A 266 3.80 8.66 -9.31
C TYR A 266 5.27 8.90 -9.63
N GLY A 267 5.53 9.70 -10.66
CA GLY A 267 6.89 10.09 -11.02
C GLY A 267 6.90 11.32 -11.91
N THR A 268 8.08 11.87 -12.13
CA THR A 268 8.28 13.02 -13.02
C THR A 268 8.68 12.53 -14.40
N PRO A 269 8.04 13.02 -15.48
CA PRO A 269 8.46 12.70 -16.83
C PRO A 269 9.85 13.25 -17.13
N THR A 270 10.63 12.52 -17.92
CA THR A 270 11.97 12.94 -18.37
C THR A 270 12.17 12.53 -19.82
N THR A 271 12.84 13.36 -20.61
CA THR A 271 13.24 13.01 -21.98
C THR A 271 14.46 12.10 -22.04
N ASP A 272 15.11 11.85 -20.90
CA ASP A 272 16.18 10.87 -20.80
C ASP A 272 15.62 9.47 -21.06
N CYS A 273 16.15 8.83 -22.11
CA CYS A 273 15.70 7.54 -22.59
C CYS A 273 16.93 6.67 -22.86
N PRO A 274 17.39 5.90 -21.86
CA PRO A 274 18.50 4.98 -22.04
C PRO A 274 18.26 4.03 -23.20
N GLU A 275 19.32 3.73 -23.95
CA GLU A 275 19.27 2.72 -25.01
C GLU A 275 18.88 1.35 -24.45
N PRO A 276 17.97 0.61 -25.12
CA PRO A 276 17.63 -0.75 -24.70
C PRO A 276 18.86 -1.66 -24.68
N PRO A 277 18.87 -2.73 -23.85
CA PRO A 277 19.93 -3.72 -23.88
C PRO A 277 20.12 -4.33 -25.28
N PRO A 278 21.33 -4.76 -25.66
CA PRO A 278 21.59 -5.35 -26.97
C PRO A 278 20.61 -6.48 -27.32
N GLY A 279 20.07 -6.44 -28.54
CA GLY A 279 19.09 -7.42 -29.03
C GLY A 279 17.64 -7.15 -28.63
N ILE A 280 17.39 -6.08 -27.86
CA ILE A 280 16.04 -5.56 -27.61
C ILE A 280 15.76 -4.37 -28.53
N THR A 281 14.60 -4.39 -29.18
CA THR A 281 14.07 -3.23 -29.89
C THR A 281 12.68 -2.89 -29.38
N ILE A 282 12.33 -1.61 -29.38
CA ILE A 282 11.02 -1.10 -28.97
C ILE A 282 10.43 -0.32 -30.13
N ARG A 283 9.15 -0.54 -30.41
CA ARG A 283 8.40 0.21 -31.40
C ARG A 283 7.01 0.57 -30.89
N VAL A 284 6.48 1.65 -31.44
CA VAL A 284 5.06 1.95 -31.38
C VAL A 284 4.33 0.94 -32.27
N VAL A 285 3.18 0.47 -31.82
CA VAL A 285 2.34 -0.50 -32.51
C VAL A 285 1.47 0.25 -33.50
N GLU A 286 1.64 -0.06 -34.78
CA GLU A 286 0.77 0.39 -35.86
C GLU A 286 -0.36 -0.62 -36.12
N PRO A 287 -1.40 -0.28 -36.90
CA PRO A 287 -2.48 -1.22 -37.22
C PRO A 287 -2.01 -2.58 -37.78
N ASP A 288 -0.96 -2.58 -38.60
CA ASP A 288 -0.35 -3.79 -39.17
C ASP A 288 0.30 -4.70 -38.12
N ASP A 289 0.55 -4.18 -36.91
CA ASP A 289 1.19 -4.88 -35.80
C ASP A 289 0.19 -5.50 -34.82
N ALA A 290 -1.10 -5.32 -35.06
CA ALA A 290 -2.15 -5.69 -34.13
C ALA A 290 -2.12 -7.18 -33.75
N ASP A 291 -1.77 -8.06 -34.68
CA ASP A 291 -1.67 -9.50 -34.41
C ASP A 291 -0.48 -9.86 -33.53
N ALA A 292 0.66 -9.19 -33.72
CA ALA A 292 1.83 -9.38 -32.86
C ALA A 292 1.59 -8.85 -31.44
N PHE A 293 0.90 -7.72 -31.33
CA PHE A 293 0.51 -7.14 -30.05
C PHE A 293 -0.48 -8.04 -29.30
N ALA A 294 -1.53 -8.49 -29.99
CA ALA A 294 -2.52 -9.42 -29.46
C ALA A 294 -1.89 -10.74 -29.01
N TYR A 295 -1.03 -11.32 -29.85
CA TYR A 295 -0.30 -12.54 -29.51
C TYR A 295 0.46 -12.39 -28.19
N ALA A 296 1.26 -11.33 -28.01
CA ALA A 296 2.02 -11.10 -26.79
C ALA A 296 1.13 -10.90 -25.55
N TYR A 297 -0.03 -10.27 -25.71
CA TYR A 297 -1.02 -10.09 -24.64
C TYR A 297 -1.65 -11.42 -24.21
N ASP A 298 -2.06 -12.23 -25.19
CA ASP A 298 -2.74 -13.50 -24.97
C ASP A 298 -1.82 -14.57 -24.34
N GLN A 299 -0.50 -14.42 -24.45
CA GLN A 299 0.46 -15.25 -23.70
C GLN A 299 0.40 -15.07 -22.18
N VAL A 300 -0.28 -14.03 -21.67
CA VAL A 300 -0.33 -13.71 -20.24
C VAL A 300 -1.75 -13.69 -19.69
N TRP A 301 -2.68 -13.00 -20.38
CA TRP A 301 -4.02 -12.75 -19.85
C TRP A 301 -5.18 -13.26 -20.72
N GLY A 302 -4.98 -13.42 -22.02
CA GLY A 302 -6.07 -13.70 -22.97
C GLY A 302 -7.01 -12.49 -23.14
N GLY A 303 -7.94 -12.54 -24.09
CA GLY A 303 -8.92 -11.47 -24.31
C GLY A 303 -8.32 -10.21 -24.96
N SER A 304 -7.39 -10.40 -25.90
CA SER A 304 -6.69 -9.29 -26.57
C SER A 304 -7.61 -8.33 -27.32
N GLU A 305 -8.86 -8.68 -27.62
CA GLU A 305 -9.85 -7.76 -28.19
C GLU A 305 -9.99 -6.48 -27.37
N ALA A 306 -9.92 -6.58 -26.05
CA ALA A 306 -10.03 -5.42 -25.17
C ALA A 306 -8.87 -4.43 -25.33
N VAL A 307 -7.67 -4.89 -25.68
CA VAL A 307 -6.50 -4.00 -25.86
C VAL A 307 -6.24 -3.63 -27.31
N ARG A 308 -6.70 -4.44 -28.27
CA ARG A 308 -6.54 -4.16 -29.70
C ARG A 308 -7.26 -2.87 -30.11
N VAL A 309 -8.38 -2.54 -29.48
CA VAL A 309 -9.13 -1.29 -29.76
C VAL A 309 -8.34 -0.02 -29.46
N LEU A 310 -7.25 -0.11 -28.71
CA LEU A 310 -6.41 1.03 -28.33
C LEU A 310 -5.37 1.37 -29.40
N ILE A 311 -5.12 0.48 -30.37
CA ILE A 311 -4.14 0.71 -31.43
C ILE A 311 -4.64 1.85 -32.33
N GLY A 312 -3.84 2.92 -32.44
CA GLY A 312 -4.20 4.12 -33.20
C GLY A 312 -5.30 4.98 -32.56
N ARG A 313 -5.78 4.63 -31.36
CA ARG A 313 -6.80 5.41 -30.66
C ARG A 313 -6.18 6.70 -30.10
N PRO A 314 -6.85 7.87 -30.21
CA PRO A 314 -6.36 9.09 -29.60
C PRO A 314 -6.04 8.91 -28.11
N ARG A 315 -5.01 9.62 -27.63
CA ARG A 315 -4.47 9.55 -26.26
C ARG A 315 -3.79 8.25 -25.88
N PHE A 316 -3.95 7.16 -26.63
CA PHE A 316 -3.28 5.89 -26.36
C PHE A 316 -2.11 5.68 -27.33
N THR A 317 -0.97 5.27 -26.78
CA THR A 317 0.16 4.76 -27.55
C THR A 317 0.48 3.36 -27.05
N CYS A 318 0.34 2.37 -27.93
CA CYS A 318 0.68 0.98 -27.67
C CYS A 318 2.13 0.72 -28.08
N TYR A 319 2.88 0.01 -27.23
CA TYR A 319 4.28 -0.31 -27.47
C TYR A 319 4.50 -1.81 -27.42
N LEU A 320 5.41 -2.28 -28.26
CA LEU A 320 5.83 -3.66 -28.29
C LEU A 320 7.36 -3.72 -28.30
N ALA A 321 7.92 -4.50 -27.37
CA ALA A 321 9.34 -4.80 -27.31
C ALA A 321 9.60 -6.19 -27.91
N PHE A 322 10.69 -6.29 -28.64
CA PHE A 322 11.13 -7.50 -29.32
C PHE A 322 12.44 -7.97 -28.76
N VAL A 323 12.65 -9.28 -28.71
CA VAL A 323 13.94 -9.91 -28.46
C VAL A 323 14.28 -10.74 -29.68
N GLY A 324 15.31 -10.34 -30.44
CA GLY A 324 15.69 -11.03 -31.68
C GLY A 324 14.55 -11.18 -32.69
N GLY A 325 13.70 -10.15 -32.83
CA GLY A 325 12.55 -10.14 -33.74
C GLY A 325 11.29 -10.84 -33.23
N THR A 326 11.31 -11.44 -32.02
CA THR A 326 10.11 -12.06 -31.41
C THR A 326 9.44 -11.10 -30.42
N PRO A 327 8.11 -10.89 -30.47
CA PRO A 327 7.37 -10.12 -29.46
C PRO A 327 7.60 -10.66 -28.05
N ALA A 328 8.08 -9.80 -27.14
CA ALA A 328 8.57 -10.21 -25.83
C ALA A 328 7.87 -9.51 -24.66
N ALA A 329 7.46 -8.26 -24.84
CA ALA A 329 6.79 -7.46 -23.82
C ALA A 329 5.99 -6.36 -24.49
N LEU A 330 4.95 -5.87 -23.81
CA LEU A 330 4.17 -4.72 -24.26
C LEU A 330 3.93 -3.75 -23.11
N GLY A 331 3.58 -2.53 -23.48
CA GLY A 331 3.17 -1.48 -22.54
C GLY A 331 2.28 -0.48 -23.26
N ILE A 332 1.38 0.15 -22.53
CA ILE A 332 0.52 1.21 -23.06
C ILE A 332 0.84 2.50 -22.30
N LEU A 333 0.82 3.61 -23.02
CA LEU A 333 0.82 4.96 -22.45
C LEU A 333 -0.51 5.61 -22.79
N HIS A 334 -1.20 6.14 -21.79
CA HIS A 334 -2.33 7.05 -21.98
C HIS A 334 -1.93 8.46 -21.57
N VAL A 335 -2.27 9.48 -22.38
CA VAL A 335 -1.95 10.88 -22.09
C VAL A 335 -3.21 11.73 -22.06
N ALA A 336 -3.49 12.34 -20.92
CA ALA A 336 -4.59 13.31 -20.77
C ALA A 336 -4.26 14.32 -19.66
N ASN A 337 -4.67 15.58 -19.86
CA ASN A 337 -4.59 16.64 -18.83
C ASN A 337 -3.19 16.81 -18.20
N GLY A 338 -2.14 16.69 -19.02
CA GLY A 338 -0.74 16.79 -18.56
C GLY A 338 -0.25 15.55 -17.78
N VAL A 339 -1.01 14.46 -17.74
CA VAL A 339 -0.66 13.22 -17.03
C VAL A 339 -0.40 12.08 -18.01
N GLY A 340 0.71 11.36 -17.81
CA GLY A 340 1.05 10.12 -18.51
C GLY A 340 0.77 8.88 -17.67
N SER A 341 -0.27 8.12 -18.01
CA SER A 341 -0.69 6.90 -17.32
C SER A 341 0.00 5.66 -17.91
N MET A 342 0.77 4.95 -17.08
CA MET A 342 1.49 3.72 -17.46
C MET A 342 0.57 2.50 -17.38
N ALA A 343 -0.24 2.29 -18.42
CA ALA A 343 -1.19 1.20 -18.48
C ALA A 343 -0.58 -0.11 -19.02
N ASN A 344 -1.21 -1.24 -18.66
CA ASN A 344 -1.03 -2.56 -19.27
C ASN A 344 0.42 -2.94 -19.61
N GLY A 345 1.30 -3.03 -18.61
CA GLY A 345 2.66 -3.54 -18.80
C GLY A 345 2.74 -5.05 -18.57
N LEU A 346 3.24 -5.82 -19.55
CA LEU A 346 3.55 -7.24 -19.35
C LEU A 346 4.85 -7.67 -20.02
N THR A 347 5.32 -8.86 -19.66
CA THR A 347 6.42 -9.54 -20.33
C THR A 347 6.09 -11.02 -20.43
N VAL A 348 6.16 -11.56 -21.65
CA VAL A 348 5.92 -12.97 -21.96
C VAL A 348 6.81 -13.83 -21.05
N PRO A 349 6.28 -14.89 -20.38
CA PRO A 349 7.02 -15.63 -19.36
C PRO A 349 8.42 -16.08 -19.76
N GLY A 350 8.60 -16.65 -20.96
CA GLY A 350 9.89 -17.10 -21.47
C GLY A 350 10.89 -15.99 -21.83
N MET A 351 10.42 -14.74 -21.90
CA MET A 351 11.22 -13.56 -22.26
C MET A 351 11.54 -12.65 -21.07
N ARG A 352 11.16 -13.05 -19.84
CA ARG A 352 11.41 -12.28 -18.62
C ARG A 352 12.90 -12.18 -18.27
N ARG A 353 13.23 -11.19 -17.44
CA ARG A 353 14.60 -10.94 -16.92
C ARG A 353 15.63 -10.58 -17.99
N ARG A 354 15.19 -10.01 -19.11
CA ARG A 354 16.06 -9.52 -20.20
C ARG A 354 16.12 -8.00 -20.32
N GLY A 355 15.33 -7.28 -19.53
CA GLY A 355 15.27 -5.81 -19.54
C GLY A 355 14.16 -5.20 -20.38
N CYS A 356 13.31 -5.99 -21.04
CA CYS A 356 12.25 -5.49 -21.92
C CYS A 356 11.28 -4.52 -21.22
N GLN A 357 10.84 -4.86 -20.01
CA GLN A 357 9.90 -4.02 -19.26
C GLN A 357 10.53 -2.68 -18.86
N THR A 358 11.78 -2.69 -18.40
CA THR A 358 12.51 -1.48 -18.02
C THR A 358 12.69 -0.56 -19.22
N ALA A 359 13.10 -1.12 -20.36
CA ALA A 359 13.25 -0.37 -21.59
C ALA A 359 11.90 0.22 -22.08
N LEU A 360 10.80 -0.55 -21.97
CA LEU A 360 9.43 -0.05 -22.26
C LEU A 360 8.99 1.06 -21.31
N LEU A 361 9.36 1.00 -20.02
CA LEU A 361 9.09 2.08 -19.08
C LEU A 361 9.84 3.35 -19.49
N HIS A 362 11.15 3.28 -19.71
CA HIS A 362 11.94 4.45 -20.11
C HIS A 362 11.41 5.09 -21.40
N ARG A 363 11.05 4.28 -22.39
CA ARG A 363 10.47 4.78 -23.63
C ARG A 363 9.15 5.54 -23.38
N ARG A 364 8.24 4.97 -22.59
CA ARG A 364 6.95 5.60 -22.27
C ARG A 364 7.11 6.87 -21.44
N ILE A 365 8.06 6.89 -20.49
CA ILE A 365 8.42 8.07 -19.70
C ILE A 365 8.87 9.22 -20.63
N ALA A 366 9.75 8.93 -21.59
CA ALA A 366 10.24 9.90 -22.54
C ALA A 366 9.17 10.41 -23.50
N ASP A 367 8.28 9.53 -23.96
CA ASP A 367 7.18 9.94 -24.83
C ASP A 367 6.14 10.78 -24.08
N ALA A 368 5.86 10.48 -22.80
CA ALA A 368 5.03 11.34 -21.95
C ALA A 368 5.64 12.73 -21.75
N ALA A 369 6.96 12.81 -21.53
CA ALA A 369 7.67 14.09 -21.44
C ALA A 369 7.55 14.91 -22.73
N ARG A 370 7.73 14.26 -23.89
CA ARG A 370 7.57 14.90 -25.22
C ARG A 370 6.13 15.34 -25.49
N ALA A 371 5.15 14.65 -24.92
CA ALA A 371 3.74 15.03 -24.98
C ALA A 371 3.37 16.19 -24.03
N GLY A 372 4.33 16.72 -23.27
CA GLY A 372 4.12 17.84 -22.35
C GLY A 372 3.49 17.45 -21.03
N CYS A 373 3.56 16.17 -20.63
CA CYS A 373 3.12 15.77 -19.31
C CYS A 373 4.03 16.38 -18.23
N ASP A 374 3.46 16.66 -17.06
CA ASP A 374 4.16 17.06 -15.84
C ASP A 374 4.13 15.98 -14.75
N LEU A 375 3.29 14.95 -14.92
CA LEU A 375 3.08 13.88 -13.97
C LEU A 375 2.98 12.53 -14.70
N LEU A 376 3.60 11.52 -14.12
CA LEU A 376 3.41 10.12 -14.50
C LEU A 376 2.65 9.39 -13.40
N VAL A 377 1.75 8.50 -13.77
CA VAL A 377 0.98 7.69 -12.82
C VAL A 377 0.95 6.23 -13.22
N SER A 378 0.88 5.36 -12.21
CA SER A 378 0.73 3.92 -12.39
C SER A 378 0.08 3.31 -11.15
N GLN A 379 -0.42 2.09 -11.29
CA GLN A 379 -0.92 1.29 -10.18
C GLN A 379 -0.38 -0.13 -10.25
N CYS A 380 -0.17 -0.74 -9.09
CA CYS A 380 0.21 -2.14 -9.03
C CYS A 380 -0.06 -2.76 -7.65
N LEU A 381 -0.06 -4.08 -7.61
CA LEU A 381 -0.05 -4.82 -6.36
C LEU A 381 1.21 -4.52 -5.51
N PRO A 382 1.06 -4.41 -4.18
CA PRO A 382 2.19 -4.36 -3.23
C PRO A 382 3.20 -5.49 -3.44
N GLY A 383 4.49 -5.16 -3.37
CA GLY A 383 5.60 -6.11 -3.49
C GLY A 383 5.81 -6.69 -4.89
N SER A 384 4.97 -6.33 -5.86
CA SER A 384 4.98 -6.93 -7.21
C SER A 384 6.24 -6.59 -8.01
N ALA A 385 6.52 -7.39 -9.03
CA ALA A 385 7.58 -7.07 -9.99
C ALA A 385 7.35 -5.73 -10.68
N SER A 386 6.08 -5.37 -10.94
CA SER A 386 5.70 -4.07 -11.49
C SER A 386 6.11 -2.92 -10.56
N GLN A 387 5.82 -3.03 -9.26
CA GLN A 387 6.21 -2.02 -8.26
C GLN A 387 7.73 -1.79 -8.29
N LYS A 388 8.51 -2.89 -8.19
CA LYS A 388 9.98 -2.83 -8.19
C LYS A 388 10.53 -2.18 -9.46
N ASN A 389 9.91 -2.44 -10.60
CA ASN A 389 10.34 -1.85 -11.87
C ASN A 389 10.01 -0.35 -11.96
N HIS A 390 8.83 0.07 -11.50
CA HIS A 390 8.48 1.49 -11.47
C HIS A 390 9.41 2.26 -10.52
N LEU A 391 9.68 1.73 -9.32
CA LEU A 391 10.62 2.35 -8.37
C LEU A 391 12.03 2.52 -8.97
N ARG A 392 12.54 1.50 -9.67
CA ARG A 392 13.83 1.60 -10.39
C ARG A 392 13.82 2.62 -11.53
N ALA A 393 12.66 2.86 -12.13
CA ALA A 393 12.47 3.86 -13.18
C ALA A 393 12.23 5.28 -12.62
N GLY A 394 12.34 5.48 -11.29
CA GLY A 394 12.22 6.78 -10.65
C GLY A 394 10.82 7.12 -10.13
N PHE A 395 9.88 6.17 -10.12
CA PHE A 395 8.58 6.38 -9.47
C PHE A 395 8.72 6.30 -7.95
N GLN A 396 7.78 6.93 -7.26
CA GLN A 396 7.58 6.89 -5.82
C GLN A 396 6.19 6.33 -5.50
N ILE A 397 6.01 5.77 -4.31
CA ILE A 397 4.72 5.30 -3.83
C ILE A 397 4.01 6.49 -3.19
N ALA A 398 2.81 6.82 -3.67
CA ALA A 398 1.96 7.83 -3.05
C ALA A 398 1.18 7.26 -1.84
N GLY A 399 0.71 6.02 -1.97
CA GLY A 399 -0.10 5.37 -0.94
C GLY A 399 -0.74 4.09 -1.47
N SER A 400 -1.73 3.60 -0.74
CA SER A 400 -2.46 2.37 -1.06
C SER A 400 -3.96 2.63 -1.15
N LYS A 401 -4.58 2.25 -2.26
CA LYS A 401 -6.03 2.13 -2.40
C LYS A 401 -6.51 0.77 -1.93
N ALA A 402 -7.77 0.70 -1.51
CA ALA A 402 -8.43 -0.53 -1.13
C ALA A 402 -9.46 -0.93 -2.17
N TRP A 403 -9.36 -2.18 -2.66
CA TRP A 403 -10.37 -2.80 -3.49
C TRP A 403 -11.35 -3.54 -2.62
N TRP A 404 -12.60 -3.10 -2.64
CA TRP A 404 -13.70 -3.74 -1.96
C TRP A 404 -14.48 -4.60 -2.95
N VAL A 405 -14.52 -5.89 -2.68
CA VAL A 405 -15.06 -6.93 -3.57
C VAL A 405 -16.23 -7.62 -2.90
N ARG A 406 -17.14 -8.16 -3.71
CA ARG A 406 -18.25 -8.98 -3.20
C ARG A 406 -17.72 -10.35 -2.80
N ASN A 407 -18.27 -10.90 -1.71
CA ASN A 407 -18.00 -12.29 -1.34
C ASN A 407 -18.35 -13.24 -2.48
N PRO A 408 -17.42 -14.11 -2.93
CA PRO A 408 -17.85 -15.22 -3.75
C PRO A 408 -18.97 -15.95 -3.00
N PRO A 409 -20.06 -16.34 -3.68
CA PRO A 409 -21.02 -17.21 -3.04
C PRO A 409 -20.27 -18.45 -2.54
N GLU A 410 -20.52 -18.86 -1.30
CA GLU A 410 -20.03 -20.15 -0.82
C GLU A 410 -20.45 -21.22 -1.84
N GLU A 411 -19.50 -22.00 -2.34
CA GLU A 411 -19.79 -23.20 -3.12
C GLU A 411 -20.59 -24.15 -2.22
N GLY A 412 -21.92 -24.01 -2.21
CA GLY A 412 -22.75 -24.80 -1.29
C GLY A 412 -24.24 -24.43 -1.18
N SER A 413 -24.70 -23.25 -1.61
CA SER A 413 -26.13 -22.91 -1.58
C SER A 413 -26.86 -23.29 -2.88
N ASN A 414 -26.83 -24.59 -3.18
CA ASN A 414 -27.80 -25.22 -4.06
C ASN A 414 -28.48 -26.34 -3.27
N GLN A 415 -29.50 -25.98 -2.50
CA GLN A 415 -30.56 -26.87 -2.04
C GLN A 415 -31.90 -26.16 -2.10
#